data_AF-A0A6B1AZ31-F1
#
_entry.id   AF-A0A6B1AZ31-F1
#
_cell.length_a   1.000
_cell.length_b   1.000
_cell.length_c   1.000
_cell.angle_alpha   90.00
_cell.angle_beta   90.00
_cell.angle_gamma   90.00
#
_symmetry.space_group_name_H-M   'P 1'
#
loop_
_entity.id
_entity.type
_entity.pdbx_description
1 polymer ?
#
loop_
_entity_poly.entity_id
_entity_poly.type
_entity_poly.pdbx_seq_one_letter_code
_entity_poly.pdbx_strand_id
1 'polypeptide(L)'
;MSVRILEDPSGGWLLHSVPTNFRLAPENVSTEHVDGEGHMHLYVDGVKITRLYGEWHQLPPLAAGVHEIRVELSSNDHSAMAINGTIVDDTVTLEVSEDEATLVTDDSDSHEHDMSVPSQTISVDIVGGEPVGGHRRVDVDLDSKVTISVTSDTAEEVHVHGYDILYPVAVGQPLEFGFVAEIPGVFEVELEGSGQLLLLLTVS
;
A
#
# COMPACT_ATOMS: atom_id res chain seq x y z
N MET A 1 -5.15 -3.88 -21.07
CA MET A 1 -5.87 -4.45 -19.92
C MET A 1 -7.30 -3.92 -19.92
N SER A 2 -8.16 -4.30 -18.97
CA SER A 2 -9.48 -3.67 -18.81
C SER A 2 -9.79 -3.37 -17.36
N VAL A 3 -10.39 -2.21 -17.09
CA VAL A 3 -10.86 -1.76 -15.77
C VAL A 3 -12.37 -1.55 -15.81
N ARG A 4 -13.06 -1.97 -14.75
CA ARG A 4 -14.46 -1.61 -14.50
C ARG A 4 -14.70 -1.39 -13.02
N ILE A 5 -15.67 -0.54 -12.71
CA ILE A 5 -16.15 -0.29 -11.36
C ILE A 5 -17.54 -0.89 -11.21
N LEU A 6 -17.79 -1.52 -10.07
CA LEU A 6 -19.10 -2.03 -9.66
C LEU A 6 -19.47 -1.42 -8.31
N GLU A 7 -20.75 -1.19 -8.07
CA GLU A 7 -21.25 -0.91 -6.72
C GLU A 7 -21.07 -2.16 -5.85
N ASP A 8 -20.57 -1.97 -4.63
CA ASP A 8 -20.54 -3.03 -3.63
C ASP A 8 -21.87 -3.05 -2.86
N PRO A 9 -22.58 -4.20 -2.76
CA PRO A 9 -23.82 -4.31 -2.01
C PRO A 9 -23.72 -3.91 -0.52
N SER A 10 -22.51 -3.94 0.06
CA SER A 10 -22.22 -3.50 1.43
C SER A 10 -21.93 -1.99 1.55
N GLY A 11 -21.88 -1.28 0.42
CA GLY A 11 -21.55 0.13 0.31
C GLY A 11 -20.16 0.37 -0.30
N GLY A 12 -20.04 1.44 -1.09
CA GLY A 12 -18.80 1.79 -1.79
C GLY A 12 -18.64 1.11 -3.14
N TRP A 13 -17.40 1.00 -3.62
CA TRP A 13 -17.09 0.64 -4.99
C TRP A 13 -16.04 -0.47 -5.07
N LEU A 14 -16.32 -1.47 -5.90
CA LEU A 14 -15.42 -2.58 -6.20
C LEU A 14 -14.77 -2.38 -7.56
N LEU A 15 -13.45 -2.26 -7.57
CA LEU A 15 -12.63 -2.24 -8.76
C LEU A 15 -12.39 -3.67 -9.25
N HIS A 16 -12.59 -3.88 -10.55
CA HIS A 16 -12.16 -5.08 -11.25
C HIS A 16 -11.24 -4.74 -12.41
N SER A 17 -9.98 -5.11 -12.29
CA SER A 17 -8.91 -4.91 -13.26
C SER A 17 -8.41 -6.24 -13.79
N VAL A 18 -8.58 -6.47 -15.09
CA VAL A 18 -8.18 -7.72 -15.75
C VAL A 18 -7.01 -7.44 -16.69
N PRO A 19 -5.79 -7.91 -16.36
CA PRO A 19 -4.66 -7.83 -17.26
C PRO A 19 -4.80 -8.87 -18.38
N THR A 20 -4.09 -8.71 -19.50
CA THR A 20 -4.16 -9.65 -20.64
C THR A 20 -2.74 -10.03 -21.06
N ASN A 21 -2.50 -11.34 -21.25
CA ASN A 21 -1.16 -11.89 -21.53
C ASN A 21 -0.12 -11.47 -20.48
N PHE A 22 -0.54 -11.46 -19.21
CA PHE A 22 0.26 -10.99 -18.09
C PHE A 22 -0.06 -11.83 -16.87
N ARG A 23 0.95 -12.18 -16.09
CA ARG A 23 0.84 -12.94 -14.86
C ARG A 23 1.03 -12.02 -13.67
N LEU A 24 0.02 -11.92 -12.81
CA LEU A 24 0.20 -11.31 -11.49
C LEU A 24 1.15 -12.21 -10.69
N ALA A 25 2.27 -11.63 -10.26
CA ALA A 25 3.38 -12.29 -9.61
C ALA A 25 3.75 -11.56 -8.30
N PRO A 26 2.83 -11.48 -7.32
CA PRO A 26 3.10 -10.81 -6.04
C PRO A 26 4.36 -11.35 -5.34
N GLU A 27 4.67 -12.63 -5.54
CA GLU A 27 5.85 -13.28 -4.98
C GLU A 27 7.19 -12.78 -5.54
N ASN A 28 7.17 -12.06 -6.68
CA ASN A 28 8.35 -11.53 -7.37
C ASN A 28 8.42 -9.99 -7.35
N VAL A 29 7.57 -9.32 -6.60
CA VAL A 29 7.60 -7.85 -6.47
C VAL A 29 8.94 -7.40 -5.86
N SER A 30 9.46 -6.26 -6.31
CA SER A 30 10.79 -5.73 -5.94
C SER A 30 11.97 -6.60 -6.36
N THR A 31 11.80 -7.45 -7.38
CA THR A 31 12.90 -8.23 -7.99
C THR A 31 13.21 -7.76 -9.40
N GLU A 32 14.15 -8.40 -10.09
CA GLU A 32 14.47 -8.07 -11.48
C GLU A 32 13.26 -8.26 -12.42
N HIS A 33 13.23 -7.48 -13.50
CA HIS A 33 12.22 -7.59 -14.54
C HIS A 33 12.12 -9.01 -15.12
N VAL A 34 10.89 -9.48 -15.29
CA VAL A 34 10.56 -10.70 -16.04
C VAL A 34 9.46 -10.37 -17.04
N ASP A 35 9.67 -10.74 -18.30
CA ASP A 35 8.71 -10.50 -19.38
C ASP A 35 7.32 -11.07 -19.04
N GLY A 36 6.31 -10.21 -19.07
CA GLY A 36 4.91 -10.60 -18.87
C GLY A 36 4.53 -10.90 -17.42
N GLU A 37 5.37 -10.56 -16.44
CA GLU A 37 5.08 -10.71 -15.01
C GLU A 37 5.14 -9.38 -14.26
N GLY A 38 4.39 -9.30 -13.16
CA GLY A 38 4.45 -8.17 -12.25
C GLY A 38 3.16 -7.99 -11.46
N HIS A 39 2.75 -6.74 -11.27
CA HIS A 39 1.57 -6.35 -10.52
C HIS A 39 0.93 -5.12 -11.17
N MET A 40 -0.07 -4.51 -10.54
CA MET A 40 -0.69 -3.29 -11.05
C MET A 40 -0.58 -2.17 -10.02
N HIS A 41 -0.61 -0.92 -10.45
CA HIS A 41 -0.71 0.26 -9.57
C HIS A 41 -2.07 0.92 -9.79
N LEU A 42 -2.78 1.17 -8.70
CA LEU A 42 -4.02 1.94 -8.68
C LEU A 42 -3.73 3.41 -8.42
N TYR A 43 -4.32 4.28 -9.24
CA TYR A 43 -4.31 5.72 -9.09
C TYR A 43 -5.74 6.25 -9.01
N VAL A 44 -5.96 7.24 -8.16
CA VAL A 44 -7.19 8.03 -8.10
C VAL A 44 -6.82 9.49 -8.29
N ASP A 45 -7.42 10.15 -9.28
CA ASP A 45 -7.15 11.55 -9.65
C ASP A 45 -5.65 11.84 -9.86
N GLY A 46 -4.95 10.87 -10.47
CA GLY A 46 -3.50 10.94 -10.72
C GLY A 46 -2.61 10.66 -9.51
N VAL A 47 -3.18 10.48 -8.31
CA VAL A 47 -2.43 10.11 -7.10
C VAL A 47 -2.37 8.59 -7.00
N LYS A 48 -1.17 8.03 -6.85
CA LYS A 48 -0.99 6.60 -6.61
C LYS A 48 -1.58 6.24 -5.24
N ILE A 49 -2.50 5.29 -5.21
CA ILE A 49 -3.16 4.82 -3.99
C ILE A 49 -2.48 3.57 -3.44
N THR A 50 -2.30 2.54 -4.28
CA THR A 50 -1.74 1.26 -3.83
C THR A 50 -1.30 0.38 -5.01
N ARG A 51 -0.63 -0.73 -4.71
CA ARG A 51 -0.41 -1.86 -5.63
C ARG A 51 -1.62 -2.80 -5.60
N LEU A 52 -1.92 -3.43 -6.72
CA LEU A 52 -2.91 -4.50 -6.85
C LEU A 52 -2.21 -5.80 -7.23
N TYR A 53 -2.40 -6.83 -6.41
CA TYR A 53 -1.86 -8.18 -6.63
C TYR A 53 -2.92 -9.19 -7.11
N GLY A 54 -4.18 -8.75 -7.18
CA GLY A 54 -5.31 -9.51 -7.68
C GLY A 54 -6.13 -8.66 -8.64
N GLU A 55 -7.11 -9.31 -9.28
CA GLU A 55 -7.99 -8.63 -10.22
C GLU A 55 -9.07 -7.78 -9.53
N TRP A 56 -9.35 -8.04 -8.26
CA TRP A 56 -10.41 -7.39 -7.49
C TRP A 56 -9.84 -6.59 -6.33
N HIS A 57 -10.36 -5.38 -6.12
CA HIS A 57 -9.97 -4.50 -5.02
C HIS A 57 -11.11 -3.56 -4.63
N GLN A 58 -11.29 -3.31 -3.34
CA GLN A 58 -12.24 -2.31 -2.88
C GLN A 58 -11.61 -0.92 -2.97
N LEU A 59 -12.28 0.03 -3.62
CA LEU A 59 -11.78 1.41 -3.66
C LEU A 59 -11.89 2.04 -2.25
N PRO A 60 -10.94 2.91 -1.87
CA PRO A 60 -11.09 3.70 -0.66
C PRO A 60 -12.33 4.59 -0.73
N PRO A 61 -12.83 5.10 0.41
CA PRO A 61 -13.84 6.14 0.43
C PRO A 61 -13.48 7.31 -0.50
N LEU A 62 -14.42 7.71 -1.35
CA LEU A 62 -14.27 8.82 -2.27
C LEU A 62 -15.23 9.93 -1.88
N ALA A 63 -14.77 11.18 -2.04
CA ALA A 63 -15.63 12.33 -1.87
C ALA A 63 -16.73 12.35 -2.96
N ALA A 64 -17.78 13.14 -2.73
CA ALA A 64 -18.75 13.40 -3.79
C ALA A 64 -18.06 14.13 -4.95
N GLY A 65 -18.32 13.71 -6.18
CA GLY A 65 -17.74 14.31 -7.37
C GLY A 65 -17.32 13.29 -8.41
N VAL A 66 -16.58 13.78 -9.40
CA VAL A 66 -16.06 12.98 -10.52
C VAL A 66 -14.61 12.64 -10.23
N HIS A 67 -14.31 11.35 -10.17
CA HIS A 67 -12.99 10.80 -9.92
C HIS A 67 -12.48 10.02 -11.13
N GLU A 68 -11.18 10.17 -11.42
CA GLU A 68 -10.48 9.34 -12.41
C GLU A 68 -9.84 8.15 -11.71
N ILE A 69 -10.28 6.94 -12.04
CA ILE A 69 -9.71 5.69 -11.53
C ILE A 69 -8.84 5.06 -12.62
N ARG A 70 -7.53 5.08 -12.43
CA ARG A 70 -6.56 4.55 -13.39
C ARG A 70 -5.81 3.36 -12.80
N VAL A 71 -5.70 2.28 -13.56
CA VAL A 71 -4.89 1.12 -13.20
C VAL A 71 -3.83 0.91 -14.26
N GLU A 72 -2.57 0.81 -13.84
CA GLU A 72 -1.40 0.63 -14.70
C GLU A 72 -0.74 -0.73 -14.43
N LEU A 73 -0.28 -1.43 -15.47
CA LEU A 73 0.57 -2.62 -15.29
C LEU A 73 2.01 -2.21 -14.97
N SER A 74 2.58 -2.82 -13.95
CA SER A 74 3.94 -2.58 -13.47
C SER A 74 4.74 -3.88 -13.45
N SER A 75 5.98 -3.83 -13.91
CA SER A 75 6.95 -4.92 -13.84
C SER A 75 7.35 -5.25 -12.39
N ASN A 76 7.97 -6.41 -12.18
CA ASN A 76 8.53 -6.83 -10.89
C ASN A 76 9.42 -5.75 -10.25
N ASP A 77 10.18 -5.02 -11.06
CA ASP A 77 11.08 -3.93 -10.66
C ASP A 77 10.38 -2.55 -10.53
N HIS A 78 9.05 -2.54 -10.48
CA HIS A 78 8.18 -1.35 -10.45
C HIS A 78 8.20 -0.46 -11.70
N SER A 79 8.97 -0.79 -12.74
CA SER A 79 8.91 -0.04 -13.99
C SER A 79 7.54 -0.19 -14.66
N ALA A 80 7.02 0.91 -15.24
CA ALA A 80 5.78 0.90 -15.99
C ALA A 80 5.91 -0.02 -17.21
N MET A 81 5.01 -0.98 -17.38
CA MET A 81 4.97 -1.82 -18.57
C MET A 81 4.49 -1.00 -19.76
N ALA A 82 5.19 -1.10 -20.89
CA ALA A 82 4.83 -0.37 -22.11
C ALA A 82 4.94 -1.23 -23.37
N ILE A 83 4.01 -1.03 -24.30
CA ILE A 83 4.07 -1.62 -25.64
C ILE A 83 4.34 -0.48 -26.64
N ASN A 84 5.45 -0.56 -27.37
CA ASN A 84 5.91 0.49 -28.30
C ASN A 84 6.02 1.89 -27.65
N GLY A 85 6.39 1.94 -26.37
CA GLY A 85 6.52 3.19 -25.60
C GLY A 85 5.20 3.76 -25.06
N THR A 86 4.07 3.10 -25.30
CA THR A 86 2.79 3.43 -24.67
C THR A 86 2.60 2.56 -23.43
N ILE A 87 2.42 3.19 -22.26
CA ILE A 87 2.13 2.51 -21.00
C ILE A 87 0.87 1.64 -21.15
N VAL A 88 0.88 0.47 -20.54
CA VAL A 88 -0.27 -0.42 -20.49
C VAL A 88 -1.08 -0.10 -19.24
N ASP A 89 -2.06 0.78 -19.37
CA ASP A 89 -3.03 1.13 -18.35
C ASP A 89 -4.46 1.07 -18.90
N ASP A 90 -5.44 1.28 -18.01
CA ASP A 90 -6.82 1.60 -18.37
C ASP A 90 -7.42 2.54 -17.32
N THR A 91 -8.35 3.39 -17.75
CA THR A 91 -8.91 4.47 -16.93
C THR A 91 -10.42 4.51 -17.04
N VAL A 92 -11.09 4.61 -15.89
CA VAL A 92 -12.54 4.78 -15.79
C VAL A 92 -12.87 6.01 -14.97
N THR A 93 -13.84 6.79 -15.45
CA THR A 93 -14.42 7.89 -14.67
C THR A 93 -15.53 7.35 -13.78
N LEU A 94 -15.47 7.67 -12.49
CA LEU A 94 -16.49 7.33 -11.50
C LEU A 94 -17.12 8.62 -10.98
N GLU A 95 -18.45 8.71 -11.05
CA GLU A 95 -19.21 9.80 -10.43
C GLU A 95 -19.80 9.29 -9.12
N VAL A 96 -19.42 9.92 -8.01
CA VAL A 96 -19.87 9.60 -6.66
C VAL A 96 -20.87 10.67 -6.23
N SER A 97 -22.10 10.25 -5.90
CA SER A 97 -23.12 11.18 -5.40
C SER A 97 -22.86 11.57 -3.93
N GLU A 98 -23.48 12.64 -3.44
CA GLU A 98 -23.39 13.02 -2.01
C GLU A 98 -23.90 11.93 -1.07
N ASP A 99 -24.85 11.09 -1.53
CA ASP A 99 -25.42 9.99 -0.76
C ASP A 99 -24.48 8.77 -0.69
N GLU A 100 -23.56 8.63 -1.65
CA GLU A 100 -22.57 7.55 -1.74
C GLU A 100 -21.19 7.99 -1.25
N ALA A 101 -20.98 9.30 -1.10
CA ALA A 101 -19.78 9.88 -0.54
C ALA A 101 -19.70 9.54 0.94
N THR A 102 -18.97 8.47 1.26
CA THR A 102 -18.57 8.17 2.63
C THR A 102 -17.50 9.18 3.03
N LEU A 103 -17.95 10.28 3.64
CA LEU A 103 -17.05 11.27 4.21
C LEU A 103 -16.06 10.59 5.16
N VAL A 104 -14.77 10.83 4.94
CA VAL A 104 -13.75 10.65 5.98
C VAL A 104 -14.00 11.75 7.01
N THR A 105 -14.99 11.56 7.89
CA THR A 105 -15.07 12.29 9.14
C THR A 105 -14.28 11.52 10.18
N ASP A 106 -13.23 12.16 10.64
CA ASP A 106 -12.36 11.79 11.75
C ASP A 106 -13.16 11.46 13.03
N ASP A 107 -12.84 10.28 13.56
CA ASP A 107 -12.99 9.70 14.90
C ASP A 107 -14.37 9.38 15.54
N SER A 108 -14.35 8.22 16.21
CA SER A 108 -15.28 7.66 17.22
C SER A 108 -16.63 7.02 16.80
N ASP A 109 -16.57 5.68 16.79
CA ASP A 109 -17.52 4.74 17.41
C ASP A 109 -18.92 4.55 16.78
N SER A 110 -19.08 3.43 16.08
CA SER A 110 -19.95 2.33 16.54
C SER A 110 -20.06 1.28 15.44
N HIS A 111 -19.65 0.05 15.74
CA HIS A 111 -20.40 -1.18 15.55
C HIS A 111 -19.59 -2.29 16.21
N GLU A 112 -19.99 -2.66 17.42
CA GLU A 112 -19.42 -3.76 18.19
C GLU A 112 -19.54 -5.07 17.39
N HIS A 113 -18.40 -5.54 16.89
CA HIS A 113 -18.10 -6.96 16.92
C HIS A 113 -16.87 -7.13 17.81
N ASP A 114 -17.09 -7.74 18.97
CA ASP A 114 -16.09 -8.18 19.94
C ASP A 114 -15.12 -9.19 19.30
N MET A 115 -14.14 -8.66 18.58
CA MET A 115 -12.89 -9.28 18.20
C MET A 115 -11.86 -8.16 18.37
N SER A 116 -11.09 -8.14 19.46
CA SER A 116 -9.93 -7.25 19.51
C SER A 116 -9.03 -7.61 18.34
N VAL A 117 -8.97 -6.76 17.30
CA VAL A 117 -8.00 -6.96 16.22
C VAL A 117 -6.64 -7.06 16.91
N PRO A 118 -5.91 -8.19 16.78
CA PRO A 118 -4.60 -8.31 17.39
C PRO A 118 -3.76 -7.13 16.92
N SER A 119 -3.08 -6.47 17.87
CA SER A 119 -2.28 -5.30 17.54
C SER A 119 -0.87 -5.46 18.09
N GLN A 120 0.10 -5.07 17.28
CA GLN A 120 1.52 -5.15 17.62
C GLN A 120 2.19 -3.81 17.35
N THR A 121 2.88 -3.28 18.36
CA THR A 121 3.71 -2.09 18.22
C THR A 121 5.17 -2.50 18.04
N ILE A 122 5.83 -1.92 17.05
CA ILE A 122 7.22 -2.19 16.70
C ILE A 122 7.98 -0.86 16.78
N SER A 123 8.93 -0.77 17.72
CA SER A 123 9.75 0.42 17.89
C SER A 123 11.13 0.27 17.24
N VAL A 124 11.62 1.33 16.60
CA VAL A 124 12.95 1.42 16.00
C VAL A 124 13.57 2.77 16.36
N ASP A 125 14.70 2.74 17.06
CA ASP A 125 15.55 3.92 17.25
C ASP A 125 16.68 3.89 16.21
N ILE A 126 17.00 5.03 15.62
CA ILE A 126 18.03 5.18 14.59
C ILE A 126 19.07 6.17 15.09
N VAL A 127 20.33 5.75 15.11
CA VAL A 127 21.48 6.57 15.54
C VAL A 127 22.61 6.38 14.54
N GLY A 128 23.17 7.49 14.05
CA GLY A 128 24.17 7.51 13.00
C GLY A 128 23.63 7.01 11.66
N GLY A 129 22.31 7.13 11.44
CA GLY A 129 21.64 6.56 10.27
C GLY A 129 21.45 5.04 10.30
N GLU A 130 21.72 4.35 11.42
CA GLU A 130 21.59 2.89 11.55
C GLU A 130 20.61 2.53 12.69
N PRO A 131 19.82 1.44 12.56
CA PRO A 131 18.93 1.00 13.62
C PRO A 131 19.74 0.54 14.85
N VAL A 132 19.38 1.06 16.03
CA VAL A 132 19.98 0.66 17.31
C VAL A 132 19.69 -0.82 17.57
N GLY A 133 20.76 -1.60 17.73
CA GLY A 133 20.67 -3.06 17.87
C GLY A 133 20.70 -3.83 16.55
N GLY A 134 20.84 -3.13 15.42
CA GLY A 134 20.83 -3.70 14.07
C GLY A 134 19.42 -3.99 13.56
N HIS A 135 19.33 -4.32 12.27
CA HIS A 135 18.06 -4.77 11.70
C HIS A 135 17.65 -6.12 12.28
N ARG A 136 16.34 -6.31 12.46
CA ARG A 136 15.77 -7.55 12.99
C ARG A 136 14.59 -8.02 12.15
N ARG A 137 14.26 -9.29 12.30
CA ARG A 137 13.00 -9.83 11.78
C ARG A 137 11.90 -9.69 12.83
N VAL A 138 10.71 -9.28 12.43
CA VAL A 138 9.54 -9.16 13.30
C VAL A 138 8.38 -9.87 12.64
N ASP A 139 7.81 -10.85 13.32
CA ASP A 139 6.62 -11.56 12.87
C ASP A 139 5.36 -10.85 13.41
N VAL A 140 4.36 -10.71 12.55
CA VAL A 140 3.03 -10.19 12.85
C VAL A 140 1.97 -11.10 12.22
N ASP A 141 0.81 -11.22 12.86
CA ASP A 141 -0.27 -12.04 12.34
C ASP A 141 -0.92 -11.36 11.12
N LEU A 142 -1.32 -12.15 10.11
CA LEU A 142 -2.18 -11.67 9.02
C LEU A 142 -3.45 -11.01 9.59
N ASP A 143 -3.88 -9.90 8.99
CA ASP A 143 -5.02 -9.07 9.40
C ASP A 143 -4.87 -8.38 10.78
N SER A 144 -3.67 -8.40 11.38
CA SER A 144 -3.38 -7.67 12.61
C SER A 144 -3.09 -6.19 12.36
N LYS A 145 -3.36 -5.34 13.35
CA LYS A 145 -2.96 -3.93 13.32
C LYS A 145 -1.50 -3.81 13.73
N VAL A 146 -0.66 -3.30 12.84
CA VAL A 146 0.75 -3.01 13.13
C VAL A 146 0.90 -1.50 13.36
N THR A 147 1.57 -1.12 14.45
CA THR A 147 2.01 0.26 14.69
C THR A 147 3.52 0.31 14.64
N ILE A 148 4.09 1.12 13.76
CA ILE A 148 5.52 1.39 13.70
C ILE A 148 5.79 2.72 14.41
N SER A 149 6.74 2.71 15.35
CA SER A 149 7.24 3.90 16.05
C SER A 149 8.72 4.06 15.75
N VAL A 150 9.11 5.12 15.05
CA VAL A 150 10.50 5.38 14.63
C VAL A 150 10.99 6.67 15.25
N THR A 151 12.14 6.64 15.93
CA THR A 151 12.87 7.85 16.33
C THR A 151 14.20 7.88 15.58
N SER A 152 14.50 8.98 14.88
CA SER A 152 15.74 9.10 14.10
C SER A 152 16.57 10.32 14.48
N ASP A 153 17.89 10.22 14.39
CA ASP A 153 18.82 11.36 14.50
C ASP A 153 19.08 12.09 13.16
N THR A 154 18.47 11.59 12.09
CA THR A 154 18.50 12.17 10.74
C THR A 154 17.09 12.33 10.19
N ALA A 155 16.85 13.39 9.42
CA ALA A 155 15.56 13.61 8.76
C ALA A 155 15.54 12.86 7.43
N GLU A 156 14.53 12.01 7.22
CA GLU A 156 14.42 11.13 6.06
C GLU A 156 12.98 10.61 5.90
N GLU A 157 12.74 9.63 5.05
CA GLU A 157 11.46 8.97 4.83
C GLU A 157 11.55 7.50 5.20
N VAL A 158 10.63 7.05 6.06
CA VAL A 158 10.44 5.63 6.38
C VAL A 158 9.54 5.01 5.33
N HIS A 159 9.99 3.93 4.71
CA HIS A 159 9.25 3.17 3.71
C HIS A 159 8.94 1.76 4.22
N VAL A 160 7.67 1.35 4.15
CA VAL A 160 7.26 -0.05 4.30
C VAL A 160 6.99 -0.64 2.93
N HIS A 161 7.93 -1.45 2.43
CA HIS A 161 7.78 -2.14 1.15
C HIS A 161 6.55 -3.04 1.16
N GLY A 162 5.93 -3.22 0.00
CA GLY A 162 4.71 -4.01 -0.17
C GLY A 162 3.42 -3.32 0.28
N TYR A 163 3.49 -2.41 1.26
CA TYR A 163 2.35 -1.60 1.72
C TYR A 163 2.32 -0.18 1.13
N ASP A 164 3.36 0.23 0.38
CA ASP A 164 3.50 1.58 -0.22
C ASP A 164 3.35 2.72 0.81
N ILE A 165 3.74 2.46 2.06
CA ILE A 165 3.68 3.47 3.12
C ILE A 165 4.99 4.23 3.15
N LEU A 166 4.91 5.55 2.90
CA LEU A 166 6.05 6.47 2.97
C LEU A 166 5.71 7.60 3.94
N TYR A 167 6.48 7.75 5.03
CA TYR A 167 6.28 8.83 6.00
C TYR A 167 7.59 9.55 6.33
N PRO A 168 7.61 10.90 6.34
CA PRO A 168 8.78 11.65 6.75
C PRO A 168 9.01 11.49 8.25
N VAL A 169 10.22 11.11 8.63
CA VAL A 169 10.71 11.13 10.02
C VAL A 169 11.58 12.37 10.22
N ALA A 170 11.27 13.16 11.26
CA ALA A 170 12.04 14.34 11.63
C ALA A 170 13.07 14.01 12.73
N VAL A 171 14.18 14.74 12.75
CA VAL A 171 15.25 14.56 13.73
C VAL A 171 14.71 14.70 15.16
N GLY A 172 14.88 13.64 15.96
CA GLY A 172 14.55 13.61 17.39
C GLY A 172 13.07 13.60 17.73
N GLN A 173 12.16 13.58 16.74
CA GLN A 173 10.72 13.46 16.95
C GLN A 173 10.26 12.04 16.60
N PRO A 174 9.59 11.32 17.52
CA PRO A 174 9.01 10.04 17.19
C PRO A 174 7.96 10.17 16.10
N LEU A 175 8.13 9.43 15.01
CA LEU A 175 7.13 9.18 13.99
C LEU A 175 6.36 7.92 14.39
N GLU A 176 5.03 8.02 14.51
CA GLU A 176 4.16 6.87 14.73
C GLU A 176 3.12 6.78 13.63
N PHE A 177 3.01 5.61 13.02
CA PHE A 177 1.96 5.30 12.04
C PHE A 177 1.54 3.84 12.17
N GLY A 178 0.30 3.56 11.76
CA GLY A 178 -0.23 2.20 11.81
C GLY A 178 -0.88 1.79 10.50
N PHE A 179 -0.87 0.48 10.24
CA PHE A 179 -1.50 -0.16 9.10
C PHE A 179 -2.02 -1.54 9.48
N VAL A 180 -2.89 -2.13 8.67
CA VAL A 180 -3.35 -3.51 8.85
C VAL A 180 -2.47 -4.42 7.99
N ALA A 181 -1.95 -5.50 8.57
CA ALA A 181 -1.08 -6.44 7.89
C ALA A 181 -1.87 -7.41 7.00
N GLU A 182 -2.45 -6.91 5.91
CA GLU A 182 -3.35 -7.66 5.03
C GLU A 182 -2.63 -8.50 3.95
N ILE A 183 -1.33 -8.27 3.76
CA ILE A 183 -0.53 -8.93 2.71
C ILE A 183 0.41 -9.93 3.39
N PRO A 184 0.24 -11.25 3.20
CA PRO A 184 1.18 -12.24 3.72
C PRO A 184 2.51 -12.15 2.97
N GLY A 185 3.62 -12.34 3.67
CA GLY A 185 4.94 -12.27 3.04
C GLY A 185 6.03 -11.71 3.93
N VAL A 186 7.11 -11.27 3.29
CA VAL A 186 8.27 -10.66 3.95
C VAL A 186 8.48 -9.29 3.34
N PHE A 187 8.46 -8.26 4.17
CA PHE A 187 8.52 -6.86 3.73
C PHE A 187 9.70 -6.17 4.39
N GLU A 188 10.43 -5.38 3.61
CA GLU A 188 11.48 -4.52 4.12
C GLU A 188 10.87 -3.22 4.65
N VAL A 189 11.28 -2.82 5.86
CA VAL A 189 11.05 -1.47 6.35
C VAL A 189 12.40 -0.79 6.38
N GLU A 190 12.52 0.35 5.70
CA GLU A 190 13.79 1.03 5.49
C GLU A 190 13.67 2.55 5.58
N LEU A 191 14.83 3.21 5.60
CA LEU A 191 14.95 4.60 5.21
C LEU A 191 15.13 4.67 3.69
N GLU A 192 14.20 5.31 2.99
CA GLU A 192 14.12 5.31 1.52
C GLU A 192 15.35 5.94 0.86
N GLY A 193 15.80 7.11 1.35
CA GLY A 193 16.85 7.88 0.69
C GLY A 193 18.23 7.22 0.75
N SER A 194 18.53 6.57 1.87
CA SER A 194 19.78 5.89 2.17
C SER A 194 19.75 4.40 1.83
N GLY A 195 18.56 3.81 1.65
CA GLY A 195 18.36 2.37 1.52
C GLY A 195 18.72 1.60 2.80
N GLN A 196 18.68 2.27 3.96
CA GLN A 196 19.03 1.65 5.22
C GLN A 196 17.91 0.73 5.68
N LEU A 197 18.14 -0.58 5.64
CA LEU A 197 17.22 -1.55 6.21
C LEU A 197 17.09 -1.37 7.74
N LEU A 198 15.84 -1.20 8.19
CA LEU A 198 15.49 -1.07 9.60
C LEU A 198 15.00 -2.40 10.19
N LEU A 199 14.11 -3.10 9.48
CA LEU A 199 13.64 -4.42 9.86
C LEU A 199 13.05 -5.19 8.67
N LEU A 200 12.91 -6.51 8.85
CA LEU A 200 12.12 -7.38 7.98
C LEU A 200 10.83 -7.74 8.71
N LEU A 201 9.69 -7.33 8.16
CA LEU A 201 8.37 -7.66 8.66
C LEU A 201 7.88 -8.96 7.99
N THR A 202 7.69 -10.03 8.77
CA THR A 202 6.98 -11.23 8.29
C THR A 202 5.51 -11.11 8.65
N VAL A 203 4.63 -11.30 7.67
CA VAL A 203 3.19 -11.41 7.87
C VAL A 203 2.76 -12.84 7.55
N SER A 204 2.19 -13.55 8.52
CA SER A 204 1.83 -14.98 8.39
C SER A 204 0.56 -15.37 9.15
#